data_AF-A0A7S3NPY2-F1
#
_entry.id   AF-A0A7S3NPY2-F1
#
_cell.length_a   1.000
_cell.length_b   1.000
_cell.length_c   1.000
_cell.angle_alpha   90.00
_cell.angle_beta   90.00
_cell.angle_gamma   90.00
#
_symmetry.space_group_name_H-M   'P 1'
#
loop_
_entity.id
_entity.type
_entity.pdbx_description
1 polymer ?
#
loop_
_entity_poly.entity_id
_entity_poly.type
_entity_poly.pdbx_seq_one_letter_code
_entity_poly.pdbx_strand_id
1 'polypeptide(L)'
;MKFRFFLFLLLIKSAKSQGSVQRWERLETPPADSILGLKAAFLADPASNKIELTIGAYRESDGKPYVLPSVQKARQWLGSRPSEWLHEYLPIEGLSEFLHGSENLLFGNLTAMVHKVSCQALSGTGAVRLVFEFLVRHYQASKTIYIPAITWANHWNIARDAGLSAIPYRYLVPGSTNLDVQGLLDDLRTAPQNSIVLLHLCAHNPTGVDPDRQTWIKIAEIIAQNHLFPIFDSAYLGFASGDVDNDAYPFRLFVEKGLMPWACVSFSKNFGLYSERVGAVHATLGSMDESPKVLGHLKKIARAMYSNPPAFGARLVAHILNDPTLKTSWQHSLGHMAERISMMRAELRKRLEKQLKAHPKYSDWSHVTSQIGMFSFTGLEPHHVQALRHKHHIYILDNGRISMAGLNHNNLQQFADAVVDVLTDAQIHNQAMPDQTNEQNIPQNASSEDASLGLSSENDPLIIKEDEIEQSKEEVQEQQQHSMPDL
;
A
#
# COMPACT_ATOMS: atom_id res chain seq x y z
N MET A 1 62.47 -30.33 0.80
CA MET A 1 61.14 -30.09 0.17
C MET A 1 59.97 -30.35 1.13
N LYS A 2 59.95 -31.45 1.90
CA LYS A 2 58.86 -31.77 2.87
C LYS A 2 58.73 -30.81 4.07
N PHE A 3 59.82 -30.18 4.52
CA PHE A 3 59.79 -29.22 5.64
C PHE A 3 59.14 -27.87 5.27
N ARG A 4 59.31 -27.42 4.02
CA ARG A 4 58.65 -26.20 3.51
C ARG A 4 57.15 -26.38 3.33
N PHE A 5 56.69 -27.59 2.99
CA PHE A 5 55.26 -27.90 2.87
C PHE A 5 54.56 -27.95 4.23
N PHE A 6 55.25 -28.41 5.27
CA PHE A 6 54.74 -28.45 6.64
C PHE A 6 54.61 -27.04 7.24
N LEU A 7 55.59 -26.16 6.98
CA LEU A 7 55.54 -24.75 7.40
C LEU A 7 54.43 -23.97 6.68
N PHE A 8 54.17 -24.26 5.40
CA PHE A 8 53.07 -23.68 4.63
C PHE A 8 51.69 -24.09 5.17
N LEU A 9 51.52 -25.36 5.57
CA LEU A 9 50.29 -25.85 6.21
C LEU A 9 50.06 -25.27 7.62
N LEU A 10 51.14 -25.01 8.38
CA LEU A 10 51.07 -24.33 9.68
C LEU A 10 50.70 -22.84 9.54
N LEU A 11 51.21 -22.15 8.51
CA LEU A 11 50.80 -20.78 8.17
C LEU A 11 49.33 -20.70 7.75
N ILE A 12 48.81 -21.68 7.00
CA ILE A 12 47.38 -21.76 6.64
C ILE A 12 46.51 -22.08 7.86
N LYS A 13 46.98 -22.88 8.81
CA LYS A 13 46.26 -23.13 10.08
C LYS A 13 46.31 -21.93 11.03
N SER A 14 47.39 -21.15 11.03
CA SER A 14 47.51 -19.89 11.78
C SER A 14 46.75 -18.72 11.14
N ALA A 15 46.47 -18.78 9.83
CA ALA A 15 45.65 -17.80 9.12
C ALA A 15 44.13 -18.05 9.29
N LYS A 16 43.72 -19.17 9.90
CA LYS A 16 42.32 -19.50 10.18
C LYS A 16 41.78 -18.93 11.50
N SER A 17 42.46 -17.97 12.11
CA SER A 17 41.93 -17.18 13.23
C SER A 17 42.03 -15.66 13.04
N GLN A 18 42.16 -15.17 11.81
CA GLN A 18 41.69 -13.81 11.53
C GLN A 18 40.16 -13.91 11.46
N GLY A 19 39.51 -13.47 12.54
CA GLY A 19 38.05 -13.52 12.69
C GLY A 19 37.39 -13.12 11.38
N SER A 20 36.56 -14.00 10.82
CA SER A 20 35.76 -13.66 9.64
C SER A 20 35.10 -12.32 9.91
N VAL A 21 35.30 -11.33 9.05
CA VAL A 21 34.63 -10.03 9.21
C VAL A 21 33.12 -10.29 9.12
N GLN A 22 32.48 -10.35 10.29
CA GLN A 22 31.05 -10.57 10.43
C GLN A 22 30.35 -9.23 10.22
N ARG A 23 29.99 -8.93 8.97
CA ARG A 23 29.38 -7.63 8.61
C ARG A 23 27.93 -7.49 9.10
N TRP A 24 27.25 -8.59 9.41
CA TRP A 24 25.80 -8.63 9.63
C TRP A 24 25.39 -9.39 10.89
N GLU A 25 26.30 -9.66 11.83
CA GLU A 25 26.01 -10.45 13.04
C GLU A 25 24.93 -9.85 13.94
N ARG A 26 24.73 -8.53 13.88
CA ARG A 26 23.69 -7.81 14.63
C ARG A 26 22.42 -7.57 13.83
N LEU A 27 22.37 -8.01 12.56
CA LEU A 27 21.20 -7.80 11.72
C LEU A 27 20.16 -8.88 12.06
N GLU A 28 19.09 -8.46 12.71
CA GLU A 28 17.96 -9.33 13.01
C GLU A 28 17.20 -9.69 11.73
N THR A 29 16.62 -10.90 11.72
CA THR A 29 15.75 -11.30 10.61
C THR A 29 14.46 -10.48 10.69
N PRO A 30 14.08 -9.74 9.63
CA PRO A 30 12.85 -8.97 9.65
C PRO A 30 11.64 -9.90 9.74
N PRO A 31 10.56 -9.48 10.42
CA PRO A 31 9.32 -10.26 10.42
C PRO A 31 8.79 -10.42 8.98
N ALA A 32 8.23 -11.59 8.69
CA ALA A 32 7.63 -11.84 7.38
C ALA A 32 6.43 -10.90 7.14
N ASP A 33 6.26 -10.44 5.91
CA ASP A 33 5.05 -9.70 5.53
C ASP A 33 3.81 -10.59 5.74
N SER A 34 2.82 -10.05 6.45
CA SER A 34 1.62 -10.80 6.84
C SER A 34 0.87 -11.43 5.66
N ILE A 35 0.90 -10.82 4.47
CA ILE A 35 0.23 -11.35 3.28
C ILE A 35 1.13 -12.34 2.54
N LEU A 36 2.40 -11.98 2.30
CA LEU A 36 3.32 -12.84 1.55
C LEU A 36 3.74 -14.09 2.33
N GLY A 37 3.87 -13.99 3.65
CA GLY A 37 4.12 -15.11 4.55
C GLY A 37 2.97 -16.12 4.53
N LEU A 38 1.72 -15.66 4.56
CA LEU A 38 0.55 -16.54 4.46
C LEU A 38 0.48 -17.27 3.11
N LYS A 39 0.88 -16.61 2.02
CA LYS A 39 1.00 -17.29 0.73
C LYS A 39 2.01 -18.43 0.76
N ALA A 40 3.15 -18.23 1.41
CA ALA A 40 4.15 -19.29 1.55
C ALA A 40 3.61 -20.47 2.37
N ALA A 41 2.90 -20.19 3.47
CA ALA A 41 2.23 -21.21 4.27
C ALA A 41 1.17 -21.98 3.45
N PHE A 42 0.31 -21.28 2.69
CA PHE A 42 -0.66 -21.90 1.79
C PHE A 42 -0.01 -22.83 0.76
N LEU A 43 1.13 -22.42 0.17
CA LEU A 43 1.84 -23.26 -0.80
C LEU A 43 2.45 -24.52 -0.17
N ALA A 44 2.92 -24.43 1.09
CA ALA A 44 3.50 -25.54 1.82
C ALA A 44 2.48 -26.56 2.36
N ASP A 45 1.22 -26.15 2.52
CA ASP A 45 0.13 -27.02 2.98
C ASP A 45 -0.17 -28.16 1.99
N PRO A 46 -0.06 -29.46 2.36
CA PRO A 46 -0.30 -30.56 1.44
C PRO A 46 -1.79 -30.85 1.19
N ALA A 47 -2.71 -30.20 1.92
CA ALA A 47 -4.14 -30.46 1.77
C ALA A 47 -4.64 -30.15 0.36
N SER A 48 -5.46 -31.05 -0.20
CA SER A 48 -6.02 -30.92 -1.54
C SER A 48 -7.21 -29.97 -1.61
N ASN A 49 -7.87 -29.71 -0.48
CA ASN A 49 -9.05 -28.86 -0.35
C ASN A 49 -8.75 -27.45 0.21
N LYS A 50 -7.49 -27.01 0.21
CA LYS A 50 -7.12 -25.68 0.74
C LYS A 50 -7.69 -24.52 -0.09
N ILE A 51 -8.07 -23.43 0.60
CA ILE A 51 -8.57 -22.20 -0.04
C ILE A 51 -7.66 -21.01 0.31
N GLU A 52 -7.32 -20.20 -0.68
CA GLU A 52 -6.51 -18.98 -0.54
C GLU A 52 -7.39 -17.74 -0.76
N LEU A 53 -7.61 -16.93 0.28
CA LEU A 53 -8.36 -15.67 0.22
C LEU A 53 -7.56 -14.48 0.77
N THR A 54 -6.24 -14.58 0.82
CA THR A 54 -5.35 -13.51 1.30
C THR A 54 -4.98 -12.52 0.19
N ILE A 55 -4.79 -12.98 -1.05
CA ILE A 55 -4.25 -12.14 -2.12
C ILE A 55 -5.31 -11.23 -2.72
N GLY A 56 -4.97 -9.93 -2.81
CA GLY A 56 -5.74 -8.92 -3.52
C GLY A 56 -5.53 -8.92 -5.03
N ALA A 57 -5.85 -10.04 -5.68
CA ALA A 57 -5.82 -10.15 -7.13
C ALA A 57 -7.04 -10.91 -7.63
N TYR A 58 -7.66 -10.39 -8.68
CA TYR A 58 -8.86 -10.96 -9.25
C TYR A 58 -8.60 -12.34 -9.89
N ARG A 59 -9.59 -13.22 -9.80
CA ARG A 59 -9.58 -14.58 -10.35
C ARG A 59 -10.85 -14.86 -11.13
N GLU A 60 -10.73 -15.73 -12.12
CA GLU A 60 -11.86 -16.31 -12.84
C GLU A 60 -12.66 -17.28 -11.95
N SER A 61 -13.75 -17.81 -12.48
CA SER A 61 -14.63 -18.77 -11.80
C SER A 61 -13.95 -20.09 -11.47
N ASP A 62 -12.87 -20.45 -12.16
CA ASP A 62 -12.03 -21.62 -11.91
C ASP A 62 -10.81 -21.32 -11.01
N GLY A 63 -10.72 -20.10 -10.47
CA GLY A 63 -9.63 -19.68 -9.60
C GLY A 63 -8.33 -19.28 -10.32
N LYS A 64 -8.30 -19.25 -11.66
CA LYS A 64 -7.11 -18.82 -12.42
C LYS A 64 -6.99 -17.29 -12.50
N PRO A 65 -5.78 -16.75 -12.75
CA PRO A 65 -5.60 -15.33 -13.05
C PRO A 65 -6.42 -14.92 -14.28
N TYR A 66 -7.19 -13.84 -14.15
CA TYR A 66 -7.94 -13.25 -15.26
C TYR A 66 -7.07 -12.24 -16.01
N VAL A 67 -6.92 -12.41 -17.32
CA VAL A 67 -6.28 -11.42 -18.20
C VAL A 67 -7.37 -10.74 -19.03
N LEU A 68 -7.57 -9.45 -18.82
CA LEU A 68 -8.63 -8.70 -19.48
C LEU A 68 -8.51 -8.78 -21.01
N PRO A 69 -9.62 -8.96 -21.76
CA PRO A 69 -9.60 -9.01 -23.22
C PRO A 69 -8.95 -7.78 -23.86
N SER A 70 -9.14 -6.58 -23.30
CA SER A 70 -8.48 -5.35 -23.74
C SER A 70 -6.96 -5.41 -23.60
N VAL A 71 -6.46 -6.00 -22.51
CA VAL A 71 -5.03 -6.22 -22.27
C VAL A 71 -4.46 -7.29 -23.20
N GLN A 72 -5.19 -8.36 -23.48
CA GLN A 72 -4.78 -9.37 -24.45
C GLN A 72 -4.60 -8.73 -25.84
N LYS A 73 -5.57 -7.94 -26.30
CA LYS A 73 -5.51 -7.20 -27.57
C LYS A 73 -4.36 -6.19 -27.58
N ALA A 74 -4.16 -5.44 -26.49
CA ALA A 74 -3.06 -4.50 -26.39
C ALA A 74 -1.68 -5.17 -26.43
N ARG A 75 -1.54 -6.37 -25.85
CA ARG A 75 -0.31 -7.17 -25.96
C ARG A 75 -0.05 -7.65 -27.38
N GLN A 76 -1.08 -8.11 -28.10
CA GLN A 76 -0.97 -8.51 -29.50
C GLN A 76 -0.62 -7.31 -30.40
N TRP A 77 -1.22 -6.16 -30.12
CA TRP A 77 -0.89 -4.90 -30.79
C TRP A 77 0.59 -4.54 -30.59
N LEU A 78 1.08 -4.58 -29.35
CA LEU A 78 2.48 -4.27 -29.05
C LEU A 78 3.43 -5.31 -29.67
N GLY A 79 3.06 -6.59 -29.63
CA GLY A 79 3.81 -7.69 -30.22
C GLY A 79 3.80 -7.73 -31.76
N SER A 80 2.92 -6.99 -32.43
CA SER A 80 2.92 -6.91 -33.91
C SER A 80 3.66 -5.70 -34.45
N ARG A 81 4.31 -4.91 -33.58
CA ARG A 81 4.97 -3.64 -33.93
C ARG A 81 6.41 -3.58 -33.42
N PRO A 82 7.39 -4.08 -34.18
CA PRO A 82 8.80 -4.03 -33.78
C PRO A 82 9.33 -2.63 -33.46
N SER A 83 8.77 -1.58 -34.07
CA SER A 83 9.11 -0.19 -33.74
C SER A 83 8.76 0.19 -32.30
N GLU A 84 7.77 -0.47 -31.70
CA GLU A 84 7.37 -0.28 -30.31
C GLU A 84 8.20 -1.13 -29.32
N TRP A 85 9.13 -1.96 -29.83
CA TRP A 85 10.03 -2.78 -29.00
C TRP A 85 11.31 -2.05 -28.62
N LEU A 86 11.45 -0.78 -29.02
CA LEU A 86 12.55 0.04 -28.56
C LEU A 86 12.51 0.11 -27.02
N HIS A 87 13.55 -0.43 -26.41
CA HIS A 87 13.77 -0.50 -24.97
C HIS A 87 14.62 0.69 -24.47
N GLU A 88 14.58 1.79 -25.21
CA GLU A 88 15.20 3.05 -24.81
C GLU A 88 14.57 3.57 -23.52
N TYR A 89 15.35 4.35 -22.77
CA TYR A 89 14.88 4.98 -21.55
C TYR A 89 13.69 5.91 -21.84
N LEU A 90 12.67 5.84 -21.00
CA LEU A 90 11.64 6.87 -20.97
C LEU A 90 12.18 8.18 -20.38
N PRO A 91 11.55 9.32 -20.67
CA PRO A 91 11.66 10.50 -19.83
C PRO A 91 11.45 10.13 -18.35
N ILE A 92 12.08 10.86 -17.43
CA ILE A 92 12.02 10.56 -15.98
C ILE A 92 10.57 10.61 -15.47
N GLU A 93 9.79 11.55 -15.99
CA GLU A 93 8.36 11.70 -15.73
C GLU A 93 7.52 10.55 -16.30
N GLY A 94 8.03 9.79 -17.27
CA GLY A 94 7.37 8.65 -17.89
C GLY A 94 6.80 8.92 -19.29
N LEU A 95 5.93 8.01 -19.72
CA LEU A 95 5.33 8.01 -21.06
C LEU A 95 4.15 8.99 -21.13
N SER A 96 4.24 9.99 -22.02
CA SER A 96 3.27 11.09 -22.12
C SER A 96 1.84 10.60 -22.40
N GLU A 97 1.68 9.67 -23.33
CA GLU A 97 0.39 9.11 -23.75
C GLU A 97 -0.29 8.32 -22.63
N PHE A 98 0.51 7.67 -21.78
CA PHE A 98 0.02 7.01 -20.57
C PHE A 98 -0.43 8.03 -19.53
N LEU A 99 0.39 9.05 -19.27
CA LEU A 99 0.05 10.10 -18.31
C LEU A 99 -1.23 10.83 -18.69
N HIS A 100 -1.38 11.21 -19.95
CA HIS A 100 -2.59 11.86 -20.46
C HIS A 100 -3.83 10.96 -20.34
N GLY A 101 -3.71 9.67 -20.69
CA GLY A 101 -4.79 8.70 -20.50
C GLY A 101 -5.18 8.53 -19.02
N SER A 102 -4.20 8.46 -18.13
CA SER A 102 -4.39 8.37 -16.68
C SER A 102 -5.06 9.61 -16.09
N GLU A 103 -4.66 10.81 -16.54
CA GLU A 103 -5.29 12.07 -16.18
C GLU A 103 -6.76 12.08 -16.59
N ASN A 104 -7.06 11.80 -17.87
CA ASN A 104 -8.42 11.77 -18.37
C ASN A 104 -9.31 10.80 -17.59
N LEU A 105 -8.74 9.66 -17.15
CA LEU A 105 -9.46 8.68 -16.36
C LEU A 105 -9.84 9.21 -14.97
N LEU A 106 -8.89 9.82 -14.26
CA LEU A 106 -9.10 10.32 -12.90
C LEU A 106 -9.94 11.60 -12.88
N PHE A 107 -9.57 12.60 -13.67
CA PHE A 107 -10.18 13.94 -13.66
C PHE A 107 -11.46 14.01 -14.50
N GLY A 108 -11.63 13.14 -15.51
CA GLY A 108 -12.78 13.18 -16.41
C GLY A 108 -12.92 14.54 -17.11
N ASN A 109 -14.12 15.12 -17.06
CA ASN A 109 -14.40 16.43 -17.68
C ASN A 109 -13.61 17.59 -17.04
N LEU A 110 -13.06 17.40 -15.83
CA LEU A 110 -12.25 18.42 -15.14
C LEU A 110 -10.84 18.53 -15.69
N THR A 111 -10.40 17.59 -16.54
CA THR A 111 -9.00 17.48 -16.98
C THR A 111 -8.47 18.78 -17.59
N ALA A 112 -9.26 19.45 -18.44
CA ALA A 112 -8.85 20.68 -19.10
C ALA A 112 -8.92 21.93 -18.20
N MET A 113 -9.65 21.87 -17.10
CA MET A 113 -9.93 23.02 -16.22
C MET A 113 -8.95 23.15 -15.06
N VAL A 114 -8.10 22.15 -14.83
CA VAL A 114 -7.27 22.03 -13.64
C VAL A 114 -5.80 22.08 -14.02
N HIS A 115 -5.06 23.00 -13.40
CA HIS A 115 -3.60 23.00 -13.45
C HIS A 115 -3.07 21.79 -12.69
N LYS A 116 -2.23 21.00 -13.36
CA LYS A 116 -1.73 19.74 -12.81
C LYS A 116 -0.42 19.33 -13.47
N VAL A 117 0.34 18.52 -12.75
CA VAL A 117 1.46 17.75 -13.29
C VAL A 117 1.29 16.29 -12.96
N SER A 118 1.83 15.44 -13.82
CA SER A 118 1.77 13.99 -13.67
C SER A 118 3.15 13.38 -13.79
N CYS A 119 3.41 12.34 -13.00
CA CYS A 119 4.65 11.57 -13.05
C CYS A 119 4.32 10.09 -12.93
N GLN A 120 4.77 9.28 -13.87
CA GLN A 120 4.61 7.84 -13.84
C GLN A 120 5.44 7.29 -12.67
N ALA A 121 4.86 6.30 -11.98
CA ALA A 121 5.42 5.71 -10.79
C ALA A 121 5.31 4.18 -10.84
N LEU A 122 6.04 3.51 -9.95
CA LEU A 122 6.02 2.06 -9.80
C LEU A 122 4.73 1.60 -9.10
N SER A 123 3.61 1.67 -9.82
CA SER A 123 2.26 1.44 -9.30
C SER A 123 1.87 2.40 -8.17
N GLY A 124 0.83 2.06 -7.41
CA GLY A 124 0.39 2.84 -6.24
C GLY A 124 1.45 2.91 -5.15
N THR A 125 2.18 1.81 -4.88
CA THR A 125 3.25 1.78 -3.88
C THR A 125 4.35 2.81 -4.19
N GLY A 126 4.82 2.84 -5.44
CA GLY A 126 5.81 3.82 -5.88
C GLY A 126 5.26 5.25 -5.89
N ALA A 127 3.98 5.42 -6.25
CA ALA A 127 3.32 6.73 -6.23
C ALA A 127 3.22 7.30 -4.81
N VAL A 128 2.72 6.51 -3.85
CA VAL A 128 2.64 6.90 -2.43
C VAL A 128 4.02 7.24 -1.89
N ARG A 129 5.04 6.39 -2.18
CA ARG A 129 6.42 6.68 -1.75
C ARG A 129 6.93 7.99 -2.31
N LEU A 130 6.74 8.23 -3.61
CA LEU A 130 7.19 9.44 -4.29
C LEU A 130 6.51 10.70 -3.72
N VAL A 131 5.20 10.64 -3.45
CA VAL A 131 4.46 11.75 -2.85
C VAL A 131 4.91 12.01 -1.42
N PHE A 132 5.04 10.98 -0.58
CA PHE A 132 5.45 11.17 0.82
C PHE A 132 6.86 11.74 0.92
N GLU A 133 7.80 11.25 0.12
CA GLU A 133 9.15 11.80 0.02
C GLU A 133 9.13 13.27 -0.45
N PHE A 134 8.28 13.61 -1.44
CA PHE A 134 8.12 14.98 -1.90
C PHE A 134 7.65 15.89 -0.76
N LEU A 135 6.61 15.49 -0.02
CA LEU A 135 6.04 16.28 1.06
C LEU A 135 7.03 16.47 2.21
N VAL A 136 7.78 15.42 2.58
CA VAL A 136 8.83 15.54 3.59
C VAL A 136 9.92 16.51 3.17
N ARG A 137 10.30 16.55 1.89
CA ARG A 137 11.34 17.47 1.41
C ARG A 137 10.85 18.90 1.18
N HIS A 138 9.59 19.09 0.78
CA HIS A 138 9.16 20.34 0.17
C HIS A 138 7.92 20.99 0.80
N TYR A 139 7.04 20.22 1.46
CA TYR A 139 5.88 20.78 2.12
C TYR A 139 6.25 21.28 3.52
N GLN A 140 6.54 22.58 3.65
CA GLN A 140 7.07 23.14 4.90
C GLN A 140 6.02 23.25 6.01
N ALA A 141 4.74 23.29 5.66
CA ALA A 141 3.68 23.56 6.61
C ALA A 141 3.44 22.41 7.61
N SER A 142 3.71 21.15 7.22
CA SER A 142 3.56 20.01 8.13
C SER A 142 4.40 18.79 7.69
N LYS A 143 4.79 17.97 8.67
CA LYS A 143 5.32 16.61 8.48
C LYS A 143 4.40 15.54 9.09
N THR A 144 3.25 15.97 9.59
CA THR A 144 2.25 15.11 10.21
C THR A 144 1.26 14.64 9.15
N ILE A 145 1.09 13.32 9.06
CA ILE A 145 0.12 12.69 8.17
C ILE A 145 -0.93 11.93 8.96
N TYR A 146 -2.20 12.23 8.69
CA TYR A 146 -3.35 11.51 9.21
C TYR A 146 -3.68 10.35 8.27
N ILE A 147 -3.63 9.14 8.81
CA ILE A 147 -3.88 7.88 8.09
C ILE A 147 -5.06 7.17 8.79
N PRO A 148 -6.00 6.53 8.07
CA PRO A 148 -7.08 5.83 8.76
C PRO A 148 -6.49 4.72 9.64
N ALA A 149 -6.97 4.63 10.88
CA ALA A 149 -6.42 3.71 11.90
C ALA A 149 -6.40 2.26 11.41
N ILE A 150 -7.38 1.89 10.60
CA ILE A 150 -7.42 0.65 9.83
C ILE A 150 -7.16 1.04 8.37
N THR A 151 -6.08 0.56 7.77
CA THR A 151 -5.68 0.92 6.40
C THR A 151 -4.85 -0.20 5.75
N TRP A 152 -4.41 -0.01 4.50
CA TRP A 152 -3.41 -0.88 3.89
C TRP A 152 -2.11 -0.78 4.71
N ALA A 153 -1.71 -1.89 5.33
CA ALA A 153 -0.62 -1.93 6.30
C ALA A 153 0.68 -1.23 5.85
N ASN A 154 0.97 -1.26 4.54
CA ASN A 154 2.18 -0.66 4.02
C ASN A 154 2.17 0.88 4.01
N HIS A 155 1.03 1.54 4.20
CA HIS A 155 0.98 3.00 4.39
C HIS A 155 1.85 3.44 5.57
N TRP A 156 1.82 2.70 6.68
CA TRP A 156 2.64 2.96 7.87
C TRP A 156 4.13 2.81 7.58
N ASN A 157 4.52 1.73 6.89
CA ASN A 157 5.91 1.50 6.50
C ASN A 157 6.42 2.63 5.59
N ILE A 158 5.65 3.00 4.56
CA ILE A 158 6.05 4.04 3.60
C ILE A 158 6.14 5.40 4.29
N ALA A 159 5.18 5.75 5.18
CA ALA A 159 5.20 7.00 5.94
C ALA A 159 6.42 7.08 6.86
N ARG A 160 6.69 6.04 7.65
CA ARG A 160 7.86 5.92 8.52
C ARG A 160 9.15 6.09 7.72
N ASP A 161 9.32 5.29 6.68
CA ASP A 161 10.56 5.29 5.88
C ASP A 161 10.72 6.60 5.10
N ALA A 162 9.65 7.37 4.88
CA ALA A 162 9.71 8.67 4.21
C ALA A 162 10.12 9.78 5.18
N GLY A 163 9.95 9.55 6.49
CA GLY A 163 10.16 10.56 7.52
C GLY A 163 8.92 11.39 7.86
N LEU A 164 7.71 10.86 7.61
CA LEU A 164 6.46 11.46 8.08
C LEU A 164 6.09 10.97 9.48
N SER A 165 5.55 11.87 10.29
CA SER A 165 4.93 11.54 11.58
C SER A 165 3.48 11.12 11.36
N ALA A 166 3.23 9.81 11.32
CA ALA A 166 1.90 9.28 11.05
C ALA A 166 1.02 9.22 12.30
N ILE A 167 -0.18 9.80 12.22
CA ILE A 167 -1.21 9.80 13.27
C ILE A 167 -2.44 9.04 12.77
N PRO A 168 -2.96 8.05 13.51
CA PRO A 168 -4.20 7.37 13.14
C PRO A 168 -5.42 8.29 13.34
N TYR A 169 -6.38 8.23 12.42
CA TYR A 169 -7.75 8.75 12.65
C TYR A 169 -8.78 7.62 12.62
N ARG A 170 -9.86 7.74 13.40
CA ARG A 170 -10.92 6.74 13.51
C ARG A 170 -11.58 6.46 12.16
N TYR A 171 -11.88 5.20 11.91
CA TYR A 171 -12.46 4.77 10.64
C TYR A 171 -13.62 3.79 10.81
N LEU A 172 -13.43 2.67 11.50
CA LEU A 172 -14.54 1.78 11.87
C LEU A 172 -14.93 1.99 13.33
N VAL A 173 -16.21 1.79 13.63
CA VAL A 173 -16.68 1.72 15.02
C VAL A 173 -16.02 0.52 15.70
N PRO A 174 -15.44 0.65 16.91
CA PRO A 174 -14.80 -0.46 17.60
C PRO A 174 -15.71 -1.68 17.72
N GLY A 175 -15.21 -2.87 17.34
CA GLY A 175 -15.99 -4.11 17.35
C GLY A 175 -17.10 -4.20 16.29
N SER A 176 -17.16 -3.25 15.35
CA SER A 176 -18.16 -3.21 14.28
C SER A 176 -17.51 -3.20 12.90
N THR A 177 -18.31 -3.53 11.88
CA THR A 177 -17.95 -3.44 10.47
C THR A 177 -18.47 -2.17 9.80
N ASN A 178 -18.98 -1.20 10.58
CA ASN A 178 -19.55 0.06 10.09
C ASN A 178 -18.56 1.22 10.21
N LEU A 179 -18.69 2.20 9.31
CA LEU A 179 -17.90 3.44 9.34
C LEU A 179 -18.24 4.26 10.61
N ASP A 180 -17.23 4.64 11.37
CA ASP A 180 -17.35 5.63 12.45
C ASP A 180 -17.32 7.04 11.85
N VAL A 181 -18.44 7.45 11.25
CA VAL A 181 -18.57 8.76 10.60
C VAL A 181 -18.23 9.89 11.57
N GLN A 182 -18.76 9.83 12.80
CA GLN A 182 -18.56 10.90 13.76
C GLN A 182 -17.11 10.96 14.22
N GLY A 183 -16.52 9.82 14.58
CA GLY A 183 -15.12 9.77 15.02
C GLY A 183 -14.14 10.19 13.93
N LEU A 184 -14.38 9.78 12.68
CA LEU A 184 -13.59 10.23 11.53
C LEU A 184 -13.64 11.75 11.39
N LEU A 185 -14.84 12.34 11.40
CA LEU A 185 -14.99 13.79 11.22
C LEU A 185 -14.38 14.57 12.39
N ASP A 186 -14.48 14.08 13.62
CA ASP A 186 -13.91 14.73 14.79
C ASP A 186 -12.38 14.71 14.79
N ASP A 187 -11.77 13.60 14.39
CA ASP A 187 -10.32 13.49 14.30
C ASP A 187 -9.75 14.38 13.18
N LEU A 188 -10.44 14.46 12.04
CA LEU A 188 -10.04 15.38 10.96
C LEU A 188 -10.25 16.85 11.35
N ARG A 189 -11.30 17.16 12.12
CA ARG A 189 -11.57 18.54 12.58
C ARG A 189 -10.57 19.02 13.61
N THR A 190 -10.03 18.11 14.41
CA THR A 190 -9.01 18.42 15.43
C THR A 190 -7.58 18.38 14.89
N ALA A 191 -7.38 17.87 13.66
CA ALA A 191 -6.09 17.90 13.00
C ALA A 191 -5.56 19.34 12.89
N PRO A 192 -4.28 19.59 13.27
CA PRO A 192 -3.67 20.90 13.12
C PRO A 192 -3.76 21.38 11.67
N GLN A 193 -3.92 22.69 11.48
CA GLN A 193 -4.00 23.28 10.15
C GLN A 193 -2.80 22.86 9.29
N ASN A 194 -3.04 22.68 7.99
CA ASN A 194 -2.02 22.21 7.03
C ASN A 194 -1.49 20.79 7.29
N SER A 195 -2.12 19.99 8.15
CA SER A 195 -1.76 18.56 8.24
C SER A 195 -2.08 17.83 6.94
N ILE A 196 -1.31 16.79 6.64
CA ILE A 196 -1.53 15.93 5.48
C ILE A 196 -2.59 14.89 5.84
N VAL A 197 -3.52 14.59 4.94
CA VAL A 197 -4.55 13.56 5.15
C VAL A 197 -4.52 12.56 4.00
N LEU A 198 -4.30 11.29 4.32
CA LEU A 198 -4.39 10.19 3.36
C LEU A 198 -5.82 9.65 3.33
N LEU A 199 -6.40 9.61 2.14
CA LEU A 199 -7.76 9.14 1.88
C LEU A 199 -7.71 8.00 0.87
N HIS A 200 -8.46 6.93 1.10
CA HIS A 200 -8.69 5.93 0.06
C HIS A 200 -9.80 6.45 -0.85
N LEU A 201 -9.56 6.49 -2.17
CA LEU A 201 -10.53 7.04 -3.11
C LEU A 201 -11.85 6.23 -3.13
N CYS A 202 -11.72 4.91 -3.19
CA CYS A 202 -12.82 3.95 -3.16
C CYS A 202 -12.28 2.56 -2.82
N ALA A 203 -13.19 1.64 -2.46
CA ALA A 203 -12.90 0.29 -2.01
C ALA A 203 -11.80 0.26 -0.95
N HIS A 204 -12.06 0.91 0.18
CA HIS A 204 -11.13 1.01 1.30
C HIS A 204 -10.51 -0.36 1.63
N ASN A 205 -9.18 -0.43 1.72
CA ASN A 205 -8.45 -1.65 2.01
C ASN A 205 -7.92 -1.53 3.44
N PRO A 206 -8.27 -2.44 4.37
CA PRO A 206 -8.85 -3.78 4.14
C PRO A 206 -10.37 -3.89 4.24
N THR A 207 -11.10 -2.84 4.61
CA THR A 207 -12.45 -2.98 5.18
C THR A 207 -13.56 -3.19 4.14
N GLY A 208 -13.38 -2.66 2.93
CA GLY A 208 -14.44 -2.51 1.94
C GLY A 208 -15.50 -1.47 2.31
N VAL A 209 -15.31 -0.69 3.38
CA VAL A 209 -16.29 0.30 3.85
C VAL A 209 -15.86 1.67 3.37
N ASP A 210 -16.65 2.31 2.52
CA ASP A 210 -16.38 3.65 2.00
C ASP A 210 -17.36 4.69 2.59
N PRO A 211 -16.94 5.95 2.75
CA PRO A 211 -17.87 7.04 3.04
C PRO A 211 -18.91 7.20 1.92
N ASP A 212 -20.14 7.50 2.30
CA ASP A 212 -21.17 7.88 1.33
C ASP A 212 -20.95 9.32 0.82
N ARG A 213 -21.75 9.74 -0.17
CA ARG A 213 -21.60 11.08 -0.78
C ARG A 213 -21.77 12.21 0.23
N GLN A 214 -22.69 12.07 1.18
CA GLN A 214 -22.93 13.09 2.21
C GLN A 214 -21.73 13.20 3.17
N THR A 215 -21.14 12.07 3.53
CA THR A 215 -19.95 12.02 4.36
C THR A 215 -18.75 12.59 3.61
N TRP A 216 -18.57 12.28 2.33
CA TRP A 216 -17.52 12.90 1.51
C TRP A 216 -17.63 14.42 1.42
N ILE A 217 -18.85 14.97 1.34
CA ILE A 217 -19.08 16.42 1.38
C ILE A 217 -18.60 17.01 2.72
N LYS A 218 -18.94 16.38 3.85
CA LYS A 218 -18.50 16.81 5.18
C LYS A 218 -16.98 16.71 5.36
N ILE A 219 -16.36 15.66 4.84
CA ILE A 219 -14.89 15.51 4.83
C ILE A 219 -14.28 16.67 4.04
N ALA A 220 -14.78 16.95 2.83
CA ALA A 220 -14.29 18.06 2.01
C ALA A 220 -14.42 19.43 2.70
N GLU A 221 -15.52 19.66 3.43
CA GLU A 221 -15.72 20.88 4.22
C GLU A 221 -14.67 21.03 5.33
N ILE A 222 -14.36 19.95 6.07
CA ILE A 222 -13.33 19.98 7.12
C ILE A 222 -11.95 20.21 6.53
N ILE A 223 -11.62 19.51 5.44
CA ILE A 223 -10.36 19.69 4.72
C ILE A 223 -10.18 21.16 4.31
N ALA A 224 -11.25 21.80 3.82
CA ALA A 224 -11.26 23.22 3.48
C ALA A 224 -11.06 24.13 4.71
N GLN A 225 -11.83 23.90 5.77
CA GLN A 225 -11.83 24.71 6.99
C GLN A 225 -10.46 24.71 7.70
N ASN A 226 -9.79 23.56 7.71
CA ASN A 226 -8.49 23.40 8.37
C ASN A 226 -7.30 23.51 7.40
N HIS A 227 -7.54 23.85 6.13
CA HIS A 227 -6.51 23.91 5.09
C HIS A 227 -5.64 22.64 5.03
N LEU A 228 -6.26 21.48 5.21
CA LEU A 228 -5.56 20.19 5.22
C LEU A 228 -5.11 19.83 3.80
N PHE A 229 -3.98 19.13 3.67
CA PHE A 229 -3.46 18.68 2.37
C PHE A 229 -3.98 17.28 2.04
N PRO A 230 -4.92 17.11 1.08
CA PRO A 230 -5.52 15.82 0.81
C PRO A 230 -4.72 15.02 -0.22
N ILE A 231 -4.42 13.77 0.11
CA ILE A 231 -3.83 12.77 -0.79
C ILE A 231 -4.80 11.60 -0.94
N PHE A 232 -5.13 11.24 -2.17
CA PHE A 232 -5.91 10.05 -2.48
C PHE A 232 -5.02 8.88 -2.88
N ASP A 233 -5.14 7.73 -2.20
CA ASP A 233 -4.71 6.44 -2.75
C ASP A 233 -5.83 5.84 -3.60
N SER A 234 -5.55 5.65 -4.89
CA SER A 234 -6.49 5.22 -5.92
C SER A 234 -6.02 3.92 -6.55
N ALA A 235 -6.23 2.80 -5.85
CA ALA A 235 -5.85 1.47 -6.32
C ALA A 235 -6.96 0.69 -7.05
N TYR A 236 -8.22 1.12 -6.91
CA TYR A 236 -9.42 0.39 -7.34
C TYR A 236 -10.34 1.19 -8.28
N LEU A 237 -9.85 2.28 -8.87
CA LEU A 237 -10.65 3.15 -9.73
C LEU A 237 -11.34 2.38 -10.88
N GLY A 238 -12.67 2.42 -10.89
CA GLY A 238 -13.56 1.72 -11.82
C GLY A 238 -13.83 0.26 -11.45
N PHE A 239 -13.02 -0.34 -10.56
CA PHE A 239 -13.14 -1.73 -10.14
C PHE A 239 -14.08 -1.89 -8.93
N ALA A 240 -14.32 -0.81 -8.17
CA ALA A 240 -15.13 -0.87 -6.96
C ALA A 240 -16.62 -0.95 -7.31
N SER A 241 -17.13 0.02 -8.07
CA SER A 241 -18.53 0.02 -8.53
C SER A 241 -18.73 -0.58 -9.93
N GLY A 242 -17.65 -0.87 -10.67
CA GLY A 242 -17.71 -1.18 -12.10
C GLY A 242 -17.82 0.06 -12.99
N ASP A 243 -17.76 1.26 -12.42
CA ASP A 243 -17.91 2.53 -13.11
C ASP A 243 -16.84 3.55 -12.62
N VAL A 244 -16.08 4.10 -13.55
CA VAL A 244 -14.94 4.97 -13.24
C VAL A 244 -15.40 6.30 -12.64
N ASP A 245 -16.50 6.86 -13.12
CA ASP A 245 -16.94 8.19 -12.74
C ASP A 245 -17.55 8.18 -11.33
N ASN A 246 -18.28 7.12 -10.99
CA ASN A 246 -18.74 6.85 -9.64
C ASN A 246 -17.57 6.69 -8.66
N ASP A 247 -16.58 5.88 -9.03
CA ASP A 247 -15.41 5.63 -8.18
C ASP A 247 -14.50 6.86 -8.06
N ALA A 248 -14.45 7.74 -9.07
CA ALA A 248 -13.66 8.98 -9.04
C ALA A 248 -14.36 10.14 -8.32
N TYR A 249 -15.63 10.00 -7.94
CA TYR A 249 -16.43 11.09 -7.39
C TYR A 249 -15.77 11.84 -6.23
N PRO A 250 -15.21 11.18 -5.19
CA PRO A 250 -14.61 11.91 -4.07
C PRO A 250 -13.44 12.80 -4.48
N PHE A 251 -12.59 12.31 -5.39
CA PHE A 251 -11.48 13.10 -5.93
C PHE A 251 -11.99 14.32 -6.71
N ARG A 252 -12.97 14.12 -7.60
CA ARG A 252 -13.54 15.19 -8.43
C ARG A 252 -14.28 16.23 -7.60
N LEU A 253 -14.99 15.82 -6.56
CA LEU A 253 -15.59 16.72 -5.56
C LEU A 253 -14.56 17.66 -4.94
N PHE A 254 -13.39 17.13 -4.56
CA PHE A 254 -12.32 17.93 -3.95
C PHE A 254 -11.72 18.92 -4.95
N VAL A 255 -11.52 18.49 -6.20
CA VAL A 255 -11.07 19.35 -7.29
C VAL A 255 -12.06 20.49 -7.55
N GLU A 256 -13.35 20.20 -7.66
CA GLU A 256 -14.41 21.20 -7.89
C GLU A 256 -14.53 22.21 -6.73
N LYS A 257 -14.26 21.76 -5.50
CA LYS A 257 -14.20 22.64 -4.31
C LYS A 257 -12.88 23.42 -4.19
N GLY A 258 -11.95 23.27 -5.14
CA GLY A 258 -10.66 23.97 -5.13
C GLY A 258 -9.69 23.48 -4.05
N LEU A 259 -9.86 22.25 -3.54
CA LEU A 259 -9.05 21.70 -2.44
C LEU A 259 -7.70 21.14 -2.88
N MET A 260 -7.39 21.24 -4.18
CA MET A 260 -6.12 20.84 -4.79
C MET A 260 -5.59 19.48 -4.31
N PRO A 261 -6.38 18.38 -4.44
CA PRO A 261 -5.95 17.06 -4.01
C PRO A 261 -4.86 16.46 -4.91
N TRP A 262 -3.95 15.71 -4.29
CA TRP A 262 -3.02 14.85 -5.01
C TRP A 262 -3.55 13.42 -5.07
N ALA A 263 -3.20 12.66 -6.09
CA ALA A 263 -3.60 11.26 -6.23
C ALA A 263 -2.43 10.34 -6.58
N CYS A 264 -2.41 9.18 -5.91
CA CYS A 264 -1.53 8.05 -6.17
C CYS A 264 -2.35 6.95 -6.86
N VAL A 265 -2.22 6.82 -8.19
CA VAL A 265 -3.05 5.91 -8.99
C VAL A 265 -2.29 4.62 -9.30
N SER A 266 -2.94 3.47 -9.08
CA SER A 266 -2.44 2.15 -9.48
C SER A 266 -3.28 1.57 -10.62
N PHE A 267 -2.60 0.93 -11.56
CA PHE A 267 -3.23 0.15 -12.64
C PHE A 267 -3.17 -1.37 -12.40
N SER A 268 -2.78 -1.79 -11.20
CA SER A 268 -2.59 -3.22 -10.92
C SER A 268 -3.90 -4.01 -10.92
N LYS A 269 -5.01 -3.44 -10.42
CA LYS A 269 -6.27 -4.18 -10.23
C LYS A 269 -7.22 -3.96 -11.39
N ASN A 270 -7.51 -2.71 -11.71
CA ASN A 270 -8.43 -2.33 -12.79
C ASN A 270 -7.95 -2.75 -14.19
N PHE A 271 -6.65 -2.95 -14.42
CA PHE A 271 -6.12 -3.55 -15.67
C PHE A 271 -5.59 -4.98 -15.49
N GLY A 272 -5.57 -5.52 -14.27
CA GLY A 272 -4.94 -6.81 -13.99
C GLY A 272 -3.40 -6.83 -14.20
N LEU A 273 -2.75 -5.67 -14.26
CA LEU A 273 -1.31 -5.51 -14.49
C LEU A 273 -0.52 -5.45 -13.16
N TYR A 274 -0.70 -6.48 -12.34
CA TYR A 274 -0.14 -6.53 -10.97
C TYR A 274 1.39 -6.42 -10.95
N SER A 275 2.07 -7.21 -11.76
CA SER A 275 3.53 -7.31 -11.81
C SER A 275 4.19 -6.30 -12.73
N GLU A 276 3.45 -5.63 -13.61
CA GLU A 276 3.99 -4.61 -14.52
C GLU A 276 4.30 -3.28 -13.83
N ARG A 277 3.84 -3.13 -12.58
CA ARG A 277 4.10 -1.98 -11.70
C ARG A 277 3.74 -0.64 -12.36
N VAL A 278 2.59 -0.57 -13.01
CA VAL A 278 2.10 0.65 -13.68
C VAL A 278 1.28 1.51 -12.71
N GLY A 279 1.63 2.78 -12.61
CA GLY A 279 0.95 3.77 -11.77
C GLY A 279 1.38 5.19 -12.09
N ALA A 280 0.74 6.16 -11.45
CA ALA A 280 1.03 7.57 -11.63
C ALA A 280 0.79 8.37 -10.35
N VAL A 281 1.52 9.46 -10.20
CA VAL A 281 1.20 10.58 -9.32
C VAL A 281 0.52 11.65 -10.18
N HIS A 282 -0.60 12.17 -9.70
CA HIS A 282 -1.24 13.37 -10.24
C HIS A 282 -1.30 14.44 -9.16
N ALA A 283 -0.65 15.56 -9.40
CA ALA A 283 -0.58 16.68 -8.47
C ALA A 283 -1.33 17.87 -9.07
N THR A 284 -2.44 18.28 -8.46
CA THR A 284 -3.09 19.55 -8.79
C THR A 284 -2.28 20.73 -8.24
N LEU A 285 -2.33 21.85 -8.95
CA LEU A 285 -1.54 23.04 -8.70
C LEU A 285 -2.42 24.26 -8.51
N GLY A 286 -1.95 25.23 -7.74
CA GLY A 286 -2.63 26.51 -7.59
C GLY A 286 -2.48 27.40 -8.83
N SER A 287 -1.40 27.22 -9.59
CA SER A 287 -1.13 27.93 -10.84
C SER A 287 -0.21 27.14 -11.76
N MET A 288 -0.18 27.51 -13.05
CA MET A 288 0.74 26.88 -14.02
C MET A 288 2.22 27.13 -13.69
N ASP A 289 2.55 28.23 -13.00
CA ASP A 289 3.94 28.59 -12.65
C ASP A 289 4.58 27.61 -11.65
N GLU A 290 3.76 26.83 -10.95
CA GLU A 290 4.23 25.77 -10.05
C GLU A 290 4.66 24.50 -10.81
N SER A 291 4.17 24.30 -12.04
CA SER A 291 4.38 23.07 -12.81
C SER A 291 5.85 22.66 -12.94
N PRO A 292 6.79 23.52 -13.40
CA PRO A 292 8.19 23.12 -13.53
C PRO A 292 8.84 22.82 -12.17
N LYS A 293 8.37 23.46 -11.08
CA LYS A 293 8.89 23.24 -9.73
C LYS A 293 8.44 21.88 -9.20
N VAL A 294 7.13 21.63 -9.19
CA VAL A 294 6.56 20.39 -8.66
C VAL A 294 7.03 19.18 -9.49
N LEU A 295 6.90 19.25 -10.82
CA LEU A 295 7.34 18.15 -11.68
C LEU A 295 8.86 17.96 -11.64
N GLY A 296 9.64 19.04 -11.61
CA GLY A 296 11.10 18.97 -11.51
C GLY A 296 11.57 18.25 -10.24
N HIS A 297 10.92 18.52 -9.11
CA HIS A 297 11.23 17.87 -7.84
C HIS A 297 10.74 16.41 -7.79
N LEU A 298 9.56 16.10 -8.33
CA LEU A 298 9.11 14.71 -8.51
C LEU A 298 10.11 13.92 -9.37
N LYS A 299 10.55 14.49 -10.50
CA LYS A 299 11.57 13.89 -11.38
C LYS A 299 12.90 13.68 -10.65
N LYS A 300 13.37 14.65 -9.86
CA LYS A 300 14.62 14.52 -9.09
C LYS A 300 14.55 13.36 -8.11
N ILE A 301 13.42 13.20 -7.41
CA ILE A 301 13.21 12.10 -6.48
C ILE A 301 13.12 10.76 -7.23
N ALA A 302 12.30 10.67 -8.28
CA ALA A 302 12.19 9.49 -9.13
C ALA A 302 13.54 9.06 -9.74
N ARG A 303 14.34 10.02 -10.20
CA ARG A 303 15.67 9.78 -10.78
C ARG A 303 16.63 9.11 -9.80
N ALA A 304 16.56 9.48 -8.53
CA ALA A 304 17.36 8.89 -7.47
C ALA A 304 16.82 7.52 -7.00
N MET A 305 15.50 7.33 -7.04
CA MET A 305 14.87 6.08 -6.59
C MET A 305 14.94 4.95 -7.64
N TYR A 306 14.67 5.25 -8.90
CA TYR A 306 14.55 4.23 -9.95
C TYR A 306 14.96 4.73 -11.35
N SER A 307 15.63 5.87 -11.45
CA SER A 307 16.06 6.50 -12.71
C SER A 307 14.91 7.00 -13.59
N ASN A 308 14.17 6.08 -14.23
CA ASN A 308 13.00 6.32 -15.06
C ASN A 308 12.08 5.07 -14.99
N PRO A 309 10.78 5.21 -15.23
CA PRO A 309 9.82 4.14 -15.01
C PRO A 309 9.78 3.13 -16.19
N PRO A 310 9.27 1.90 -15.97
CA PRO A 310 9.19 0.88 -17.03
C PRO A 310 8.15 1.23 -18.10
N ALA A 311 8.48 0.96 -19.37
CA ALA A 311 7.66 1.34 -20.51
C ALA A 311 6.54 0.34 -20.86
N PHE A 312 6.78 -0.97 -20.71
CA PHE A 312 5.91 -2.01 -21.28
C PHE A 312 4.45 -1.88 -20.82
N GLY A 313 4.20 -1.94 -19.51
CA GLY A 313 2.86 -1.81 -18.98
C GLY A 313 2.22 -0.44 -19.25
N ALA A 314 3.02 0.64 -19.25
CA ALA A 314 2.54 1.98 -19.58
C ALA A 314 2.06 2.07 -21.04
N ARG A 315 2.78 1.46 -22.00
CA ARG A 315 2.35 1.36 -23.41
C ARG A 315 1.03 0.60 -23.55
N LEU A 316 0.84 -0.49 -22.82
CA LEU A 316 -0.43 -1.25 -22.83
C LEU A 316 -1.59 -0.38 -22.33
N VAL A 317 -1.41 0.29 -21.19
CA VAL A 317 -2.46 1.15 -20.61
C VAL A 317 -2.73 2.35 -21.51
N ALA A 318 -1.69 3.01 -22.03
CA ALA A 318 -1.84 4.12 -22.97
C ALA A 318 -2.64 3.70 -24.21
N HIS A 319 -2.30 2.56 -24.81
CA HIS A 319 -3.02 2.08 -25.99
C HIS A 319 -4.50 1.80 -25.69
N ILE A 320 -4.81 1.16 -24.56
CA ILE A 320 -6.20 0.86 -24.18
C ILE A 320 -6.98 2.14 -23.89
N LEU A 321 -6.41 3.10 -23.14
CA LEU A 321 -7.11 4.31 -22.73
C LEU A 321 -7.32 5.31 -23.88
N ASN A 322 -6.44 5.28 -24.89
CA ASN A 322 -6.49 6.20 -26.03
C ASN A 322 -7.18 5.59 -27.28
N ASP A 323 -7.55 4.31 -27.25
CA ASP A 323 -8.38 3.67 -28.26
C ASP A 323 -9.83 3.50 -27.74
N PRO A 324 -10.85 4.16 -28.34
CA PRO A 324 -12.23 4.10 -27.87
C PRO A 324 -12.81 2.67 -27.80
N THR A 325 -12.41 1.79 -28.72
CA THR A 325 -12.91 0.41 -28.77
C THR A 325 -12.32 -0.42 -27.64
N LEU A 326 -11.01 -0.31 -27.41
CA LEU A 326 -10.33 -1.01 -26.31
C LEU A 326 -10.76 -0.45 -24.96
N LYS A 327 -10.93 0.87 -24.83
CA LYS A 327 -11.44 1.50 -23.60
C LYS A 327 -12.84 0.98 -23.26
N THR A 328 -13.73 0.89 -24.23
CA THR A 328 -15.08 0.32 -24.04
C THR A 328 -15.00 -1.15 -23.61
N SER A 329 -14.16 -1.95 -24.28
CA SER A 329 -13.93 -3.36 -23.89
C SER A 329 -13.35 -3.49 -22.48
N TRP A 330 -12.49 -2.56 -22.07
CA TRP A 330 -11.92 -2.51 -20.73
C TRP A 330 -12.99 -2.15 -19.69
N GLN A 331 -13.80 -1.12 -19.92
CA GLN A 331 -14.91 -0.73 -19.04
C GLN A 331 -15.93 -1.86 -18.87
N HIS A 332 -16.27 -2.57 -19.95
CA HIS A 332 -17.12 -3.76 -19.86
C HIS A 332 -16.50 -4.84 -18.96
N SER A 333 -15.18 -5.04 -19.05
CA SER A 333 -14.46 -5.99 -18.19
C SER A 333 -14.52 -5.56 -16.72
N LEU A 334 -14.41 -4.26 -16.41
CA LEU A 334 -14.58 -3.74 -15.05
C LEU A 334 -15.97 -4.04 -14.50
N GLY A 335 -17.02 -3.73 -15.27
CA GLY A 335 -18.41 -4.01 -14.88
C GLY A 335 -18.64 -5.49 -14.57
N HIS A 336 -18.18 -6.38 -15.45
CA HIS A 336 -18.28 -7.83 -15.24
C HIS A 336 -17.53 -8.29 -13.96
N MET A 337 -16.32 -7.78 -13.72
CA MET A 337 -15.56 -8.13 -12.51
C MET A 337 -16.26 -7.66 -11.23
N ALA A 338 -16.80 -6.44 -11.22
CA ALA A 338 -17.53 -5.87 -10.08
C ALA A 338 -18.85 -6.63 -9.82
N GLU A 339 -19.59 -6.97 -10.87
CA GLU A 339 -20.82 -7.76 -10.79
C GLU A 339 -20.54 -9.15 -10.21
N ARG A 340 -19.50 -9.85 -10.68
CA ARG A 340 -19.13 -11.16 -10.16
C ARG A 340 -18.78 -11.12 -8.67
N ILE A 341 -18.05 -10.10 -8.23
CA ILE A 341 -17.74 -9.91 -6.81
C ILE A 341 -19.02 -9.67 -5.99
N SER A 342 -19.91 -8.83 -6.50
CA SER A 342 -21.20 -8.52 -5.85
C SER A 342 -22.08 -9.78 -5.72
N MET A 343 -22.10 -10.63 -6.75
CA MET A 343 -22.77 -11.92 -6.72
C MET A 343 -22.19 -12.84 -5.64
N MET A 344 -20.87 -12.96 -5.53
CA MET A 344 -20.24 -13.77 -4.49
C MET A 344 -20.53 -13.24 -3.08
N ARG A 345 -20.61 -11.91 -2.88
CA ARG A 345 -21.04 -11.31 -1.61
C ARG A 345 -22.46 -11.71 -1.25
N ALA A 346 -23.40 -11.57 -2.19
CA ALA A 346 -24.80 -11.89 -1.99
C ALA A 346 -25.00 -13.38 -1.69
N GLU A 347 -24.33 -14.27 -2.43
CA GLU A 347 -24.41 -15.71 -2.18
C GLU A 347 -23.78 -16.11 -0.84
N LEU A 348 -22.61 -15.54 -0.49
CA LEU A 348 -21.97 -15.80 0.80
C LEU A 348 -22.89 -15.45 1.96
N ARG A 349 -23.42 -14.21 1.95
CA ARG A 349 -24.37 -13.74 2.96
C ARG A 349 -25.58 -14.66 3.06
N LYS A 350 -26.23 -14.98 1.93
CA LYS A 350 -27.41 -15.84 1.89
C LYS A 350 -27.15 -17.21 2.52
N ARG A 351 -25.98 -17.81 2.28
CA ARG A 351 -25.61 -19.12 2.83
C ARG A 351 -25.38 -19.04 4.33
N LEU A 352 -24.60 -18.04 4.78
CA LEU A 352 -24.28 -17.85 6.19
C LEU A 352 -25.53 -17.52 7.02
N GLU A 353 -26.36 -16.57 6.61
CA GLU A 353 -27.59 -16.20 7.34
C GLU A 353 -28.59 -17.37 7.40
N LYS A 354 -28.64 -18.21 6.35
CA LYS A 354 -29.47 -19.42 6.36
C LYS A 354 -28.98 -20.44 7.39
N GLN A 355 -27.68 -20.71 7.45
CA GLN A 355 -27.10 -21.72 8.33
C GLN A 355 -26.99 -21.24 9.79
N LEU A 356 -26.76 -19.95 10.01
CA LEU A 356 -26.61 -19.33 11.33
C LEU A 356 -27.93 -18.79 11.91
N LYS A 357 -29.07 -19.08 11.28
CA LYS A 357 -30.40 -18.61 11.75
C LYS A 357 -30.70 -19.01 13.19
N ALA A 358 -30.19 -20.16 13.65
CA ALA A 358 -30.34 -20.64 15.03
C ALA A 358 -29.32 -20.04 16.02
N HIS A 359 -28.39 -19.20 15.55
CA HIS A 359 -27.32 -18.58 16.34
C HIS A 359 -27.42 -17.05 16.27
N PRO A 360 -28.28 -16.41 17.10
CA PRO A 360 -28.58 -14.96 17.00
C PRO A 360 -27.36 -14.04 17.05
N LYS A 361 -26.30 -14.45 17.76
CA LYS A 361 -25.03 -13.70 17.84
C LYS A 361 -24.33 -13.57 16.48
N TYR A 362 -24.51 -14.54 15.58
CA TYR A 362 -23.78 -14.66 14.32
C TYR A 362 -24.70 -14.63 13.08
N SER A 363 -25.98 -14.33 13.28
CA SER A 363 -26.99 -14.45 12.22
C SER A 363 -27.04 -13.29 11.23
N ASP A 364 -26.41 -12.15 11.54
CA ASP A 364 -26.37 -10.98 10.65
C ASP A 364 -25.05 -10.92 9.88
N TRP A 365 -25.14 -11.00 8.55
CA TRP A 365 -24.02 -10.86 7.63
C TRP A 365 -24.28 -9.78 6.58
N SER A 366 -25.17 -8.83 6.88
CA SER A 366 -25.55 -7.74 5.98
C SER A 366 -24.36 -6.87 5.55
N HIS A 367 -23.33 -6.76 6.41
CA HIS A 367 -22.09 -6.04 6.13
C HIS A 367 -21.32 -6.56 4.91
N VAL A 368 -21.39 -7.86 4.62
CA VAL A 368 -20.71 -8.43 3.44
C VAL A 368 -21.23 -7.82 2.14
N THR A 369 -22.52 -7.50 2.10
CA THR A 369 -23.17 -6.88 0.94
C THR A 369 -23.15 -5.36 0.94
N SER A 370 -22.93 -4.71 2.08
CA SER A 370 -22.74 -3.25 2.13
C SER A 370 -21.30 -2.83 1.84
N GLN A 371 -20.34 -3.72 2.07
CA GLN A 371 -18.94 -3.52 1.71
C GLN A 371 -18.71 -3.62 0.19
N ILE A 372 -17.76 -2.83 -0.31
CA ILE A 372 -17.45 -2.58 -1.72
C ILE A 372 -16.05 -3.12 -2.07
N GLY A 373 -15.86 -3.46 -3.35
CA GLY A 373 -14.55 -3.78 -3.92
C GLY A 373 -14.07 -5.20 -3.62
N MET A 374 -12.76 -5.42 -3.71
CA MET A 374 -12.16 -6.76 -3.72
C MET A 374 -12.21 -7.47 -2.36
N PHE A 375 -12.31 -6.72 -1.26
CA PHE A 375 -12.13 -7.27 0.09
C PHE A 375 -13.37 -7.15 0.94
N SER A 376 -13.55 -8.11 1.83
CA SER A 376 -14.56 -8.05 2.88
C SER A 376 -13.89 -8.23 4.24
N PHE A 377 -14.29 -7.40 5.20
CA PHE A 377 -13.93 -7.59 6.59
C PHE A 377 -15.03 -8.42 7.25
N THR A 378 -14.70 -9.66 7.59
CA THR A 378 -15.71 -10.66 8.00
C THR A 378 -16.24 -10.45 9.42
N GLY A 379 -15.45 -9.83 10.30
CA GLY A 379 -15.72 -9.78 11.74
C GLY A 379 -15.22 -11.02 12.50
N LEU A 380 -14.55 -11.96 11.83
CA LEU A 380 -13.95 -13.12 12.47
C LEU A 380 -12.77 -12.70 13.36
N GLU A 381 -12.85 -13.09 14.63
CA GLU A 381 -11.77 -12.90 15.62
C GLU A 381 -10.56 -13.80 15.34
N PRO A 382 -9.36 -13.46 15.84
CA PRO A 382 -8.12 -14.18 15.53
C PRO A 382 -8.19 -15.70 15.76
N HIS A 383 -8.87 -16.16 16.80
CA HIS A 383 -9.00 -17.59 17.07
C HIS A 383 -9.86 -18.32 16.03
N HIS A 384 -10.92 -17.68 15.49
CA HIS A 384 -11.67 -18.21 14.36
C HIS A 384 -10.80 -18.31 13.10
N VAL A 385 -9.96 -17.29 12.86
CA VAL A 385 -9.02 -17.29 11.72
C VAL A 385 -8.02 -18.44 11.83
N GLN A 386 -7.46 -18.68 13.01
CA GLN A 386 -6.56 -19.81 13.23
C GLN A 386 -7.27 -21.15 13.05
N ALA A 387 -8.51 -21.29 13.53
CA ALA A 387 -9.29 -22.49 13.32
C ALA A 387 -9.60 -22.74 11.83
N LEU A 388 -9.96 -21.71 11.06
CA LEU A 388 -10.12 -21.80 9.61
C LEU A 388 -8.84 -22.33 8.94
N ARG A 389 -7.67 -21.84 9.38
CA ARG A 389 -6.38 -22.26 8.84
C ARG A 389 -6.04 -23.71 9.19
N HIS A 390 -6.13 -24.08 10.46
CA HIS A 390 -5.66 -25.38 10.95
C HIS A 390 -6.66 -26.52 10.74
N LYS A 391 -7.97 -26.26 10.86
CA LYS A 391 -9.03 -27.27 10.73
C LYS A 391 -9.52 -27.40 9.28
N HIS A 392 -9.58 -26.29 8.54
CA HIS A 392 -10.21 -26.25 7.22
C HIS A 392 -9.25 -25.93 6.07
N HIS A 393 -7.97 -25.67 6.34
CA HIS A 393 -6.98 -25.27 5.33
C HIS A 393 -7.38 -24.01 4.55
N ILE A 394 -8.07 -23.08 5.21
CA ILE A 394 -8.54 -21.82 4.63
C ILE A 394 -7.68 -20.68 5.13
N TYR A 395 -6.99 -20.02 4.20
CA TYR A 395 -6.04 -18.96 4.49
C TYR A 395 -6.68 -17.60 4.25
N ILE A 396 -6.95 -16.89 5.34
CA ILE A 396 -7.41 -15.51 5.38
C ILE A 396 -6.43 -14.68 6.22
N LEU A 397 -6.52 -13.35 6.17
CA LEU A 397 -5.67 -12.52 7.03
C LEU A 397 -6.08 -12.65 8.49
N ASP A 398 -5.13 -12.50 9.41
CA ASP A 398 -5.36 -12.63 10.86
C ASP A 398 -6.35 -11.59 11.42
N ASN A 399 -6.56 -10.49 10.69
CA ASN A 399 -7.57 -9.50 11.02
C ASN A 399 -8.97 -9.83 10.48
N GLY A 400 -9.18 -11.01 9.87
CA GLY A 400 -10.47 -11.42 9.32
C GLY A 400 -10.78 -10.86 7.92
N ARG A 401 -9.83 -10.18 7.25
CA ARG A 401 -9.99 -9.77 5.85
C ARG A 401 -9.96 -10.98 4.91
N ILE A 402 -10.95 -11.06 4.02
CA ILE A 402 -10.97 -12.00 2.89
C ILE A 402 -10.95 -11.28 1.54
N SER A 403 -10.39 -11.93 0.53
CA SER A 403 -10.51 -11.57 -0.88
C SER A 403 -11.77 -12.18 -1.46
N MET A 404 -12.80 -11.36 -1.71
CA MET A 404 -14.04 -11.79 -2.37
C MET A 404 -13.79 -12.26 -3.80
N ALA A 405 -12.70 -11.81 -4.42
CA ALA A 405 -12.31 -12.27 -5.74
C ALA A 405 -11.73 -13.69 -5.77
N GLY A 406 -11.29 -14.24 -4.63
CA GLY A 406 -10.85 -15.63 -4.51
C GLY A 406 -12.01 -16.63 -4.35
N LEU A 407 -13.17 -16.16 -3.87
CA LEU A 407 -14.39 -16.98 -3.78
C LEU A 407 -14.97 -17.24 -5.17
N ASN A 408 -15.55 -18.41 -5.39
CA ASN A 408 -16.23 -18.79 -6.63
C ASN A 408 -17.23 -19.92 -6.35
N HIS A 409 -18.03 -20.31 -7.34
CA HIS A 409 -19.05 -21.35 -7.20
C HIS A 409 -18.50 -22.71 -6.69
N ASN A 410 -17.22 -23.01 -6.92
CA ASN A 410 -16.61 -24.28 -6.50
C ASN A 410 -16.17 -24.29 -5.03
N ASN A 411 -15.80 -23.14 -4.46
CA ASN A 411 -15.26 -23.07 -3.10
C ASN A 411 -16.16 -22.32 -2.10
N LEU A 412 -17.20 -21.62 -2.59
CA LEU A 412 -18.05 -20.80 -1.74
C LEU A 412 -18.80 -21.60 -0.68
N GLN A 413 -19.29 -22.79 -1.03
CA GLN A 413 -19.99 -23.66 -0.08
C GLN A 413 -19.03 -24.13 1.02
N GLN A 414 -17.85 -24.62 0.64
CA GLN A 414 -16.83 -25.05 1.59
C GLN A 414 -16.42 -23.92 2.54
N PHE A 415 -16.23 -22.71 2.01
CA PHE A 415 -15.89 -21.55 2.83
C PHE A 415 -17.02 -21.20 3.82
N ALA A 416 -18.27 -21.17 3.36
CA ALA A 416 -19.42 -20.87 4.22
C ALA A 416 -19.57 -21.92 5.34
N ASP A 417 -19.46 -23.21 5.01
CA ASP A 417 -19.56 -24.31 5.99
C ASP A 417 -18.44 -24.22 7.04
N ALA A 418 -17.21 -23.92 6.61
CA ALA A 418 -16.08 -23.74 7.51
C ALA A 418 -16.27 -22.53 8.46
N VAL A 419 -16.82 -21.42 7.95
CA VAL A 419 -17.13 -20.24 8.77
C VAL A 419 -18.20 -20.57 9.81
N VAL A 420 -19.25 -21.31 9.43
CA VAL A 420 -20.29 -21.74 10.38
C VAL A 420 -19.72 -22.67 11.44
N ASP A 421 -18.89 -23.64 11.03
CA ASP A 421 -18.23 -24.55 11.96
C ASP A 421 -17.39 -23.77 12.99
N VAL A 422 -16.48 -22.88 12.57
CA VAL A 422 -15.63 -22.16 13.54
C VAL A 422 -16.41 -21.21 14.45
N LEU A 423 -17.55 -20.67 13.99
CA LEU A 423 -18.42 -19.79 14.79
C LEU A 423 -19.32 -20.55 15.75
N THR A 424 -19.56 -21.84 15.55
CA THR A 424 -20.50 -22.62 16.36
C THR A 424 -19.83 -23.73 17.17
N ASP A 425 -18.56 -24.01 16.91
CA ASP A 425 -17.75 -24.97 17.64
C ASP A 425 -17.45 -24.47 19.06
N ALA A 426 -18.08 -25.12 20.05
CA ALA A 426 -17.94 -24.79 21.45
C ALA A 426 -16.49 -24.95 21.97
N GLN A 427 -15.67 -25.81 21.37
CA GLN A 427 -14.28 -25.99 21.79
C GLN A 427 -13.40 -24.80 21.37
N ILE A 428 -13.68 -24.22 20.19
CA ILE A 428 -13.00 -23.03 19.68
C ILE A 428 -13.35 -21.80 20.53
N HIS A 429 -14.62 -21.68 20.97
CA HIS A 429 -15.03 -20.62 21.89
C HIS A 429 -14.42 -20.73 23.29
N ASN A 430 -14.26 -21.95 23.82
CA ASN A 430 -13.66 -22.16 25.14
C ASN A 430 -12.14 -21.90 25.16
N GLN A 431 -11.45 -22.02 24.02
CA GLN A 431 -10.04 -21.63 23.89
C GLN A 431 -9.84 -20.10 23.83
N ALA A 432 -10.89 -19.33 23.58
CA ALA A 432 -10.85 -17.86 23.54
C ALA A 432 -10.97 -17.21 24.94
N MET A 433 -11.31 -17.98 25.98
CA MET A 433 -11.51 -17.51 27.35
C MET A 433 -10.53 -18.22 28.28
N PRO A 434 -9.34 -17.67 28.59
CA PRO A 434 -8.65 -18.10 29.80
C PRO A 434 -9.54 -17.76 31.00
N ASP A 435 -9.65 -18.73 31.93
CA ASP A 435 -10.38 -18.65 33.20
C ASP A 435 -10.39 -17.23 33.80
N GLN A 436 -11.56 -16.59 33.86
CA GLN A 436 -11.79 -15.36 34.65
C GLN A 436 -11.84 -15.65 36.17
N THR A 437 -11.09 -16.64 36.64
CA THR A 437 -10.98 -16.99 38.06
C THR A 437 -9.51 -16.98 38.51
N ASN A 438 -8.79 -15.92 38.19
CA ASN A 438 -7.63 -15.46 38.96
C ASN A 438 -7.26 -14.00 38.61
N GLU A 439 -8.23 -13.09 38.71
CA GLU A 439 -7.93 -11.66 38.84
C GLU A 439 -7.53 -11.36 40.28
N GLN A 440 -6.25 -11.60 40.59
CA GLN A 440 -5.51 -10.86 41.60
C GLN A 440 -4.01 -11.06 41.33
N ASN A 441 -3.35 -9.97 40.93
CA ASN A 441 -1.92 -9.76 40.67
C ASN A 441 -1.40 -9.92 39.23
N ILE A 442 -1.65 -8.90 38.39
CA ILE A 442 -0.63 -8.38 37.45
C ILE A 442 -0.68 -6.83 37.50
N PRO A 443 0.45 -6.10 37.56
CA PRO A 443 0.46 -4.65 37.74
C PRO A 443 0.02 -3.91 36.47
N GLN A 444 -0.75 -2.84 36.67
CA GLN A 444 -0.87 -1.74 35.71
C GLN A 444 0.52 -1.15 35.47
N ASN A 445 1.05 -1.28 34.25
CA ASN A 445 1.97 -0.30 33.65
C ASN A 445 2.30 -0.67 32.20
N ALA A 446 1.77 0.12 31.27
CA ALA A 446 2.44 0.54 30.04
C ALA A 446 1.64 1.68 29.39
N SER A 447 1.41 2.75 30.17
CA SER A 447 1.24 4.08 29.59
C SER A 447 2.64 4.66 29.33
N SER A 448 2.75 5.34 28.19
CA SER A 448 3.71 6.39 27.88
C SER A 448 4.60 6.88 29.03
N GLU A 449 5.91 6.61 28.94
CA GLU A 449 6.97 7.44 29.52
C GLU A 449 8.33 6.92 29.01
N ASP A 450 8.86 7.57 27.96
CA ASP A 450 10.28 7.96 27.86
C ASP A 450 10.56 8.64 26.51
N ALA A 451 10.49 9.96 26.49
CA ALA A 451 11.33 10.84 25.66
C ALA A 451 11.16 12.31 26.09
N SER A 452 11.42 12.59 27.37
CA SER A 452 11.83 13.93 27.81
C SER A 452 12.78 13.80 29.00
N LEU A 453 14.07 13.65 28.74
CA LEU A 453 15.07 14.05 29.72
C LEU A 453 15.53 15.47 29.35
N GLY A 454 15.10 16.38 30.21
CA GLY A 454 15.43 17.78 30.16
C GLY A 454 16.89 18.06 30.53
N LEU A 455 17.31 19.21 30.05
CA LEU A 455 18.37 20.04 30.59
C LEU A 455 18.32 20.10 32.12
N SER A 456 19.44 19.83 32.78
CA SER A 456 19.83 20.60 33.96
C SER A 456 21.35 20.75 34.02
N SER A 457 21.72 22.02 34.12
CA SER A 457 23.03 22.63 34.25
C SER A 457 23.77 22.25 35.55
N GLU A 458 25.05 21.94 35.45
CA GLU A 458 26.07 22.45 36.38
C GLU A 458 27.29 22.93 35.56
N ASN A 459 27.71 24.15 35.86
CA ASN A 459 28.86 24.85 35.32
C ASN A 459 30.16 24.33 35.96
N ASP A 460 31.22 24.10 35.17
CA ASP A 460 32.43 24.94 35.22
C ASP A 460 33.40 24.63 34.05
N PRO A 461 34.22 25.60 33.62
CA PRO A 461 34.77 25.65 32.26
C PRO A 461 36.15 24.99 32.16
N LEU A 462 36.32 24.11 31.16
CA LEU A 462 37.65 23.74 30.68
C LEU A 462 37.97 24.51 29.40
N ILE A 463 38.79 25.53 29.62
CA ILE A 463 39.58 26.26 28.62
C ILE A 463 40.33 25.25 27.77
N ILE A 464 40.01 25.16 26.48
CA ILE A 464 40.89 24.57 25.48
C ILE A 464 41.43 25.71 24.64
N LYS A 465 42.74 25.88 24.73
CA LYS A 465 43.54 26.84 23.99
C LYS A 465 43.46 26.55 22.50
N GLU A 466 43.27 27.60 21.71
CA GLU A 466 43.73 27.67 20.33
C GLU A 466 45.25 27.49 20.36
N ASP A 467 45.72 26.34 19.88
CA ASP A 467 47.08 26.07 19.38
C ASP A 467 47.15 24.56 19.10
N GLU A 468 46.70 24.12 17.90
CA GLU A 468 47.10 22.84 17.25
C GLU A 468 46.30 22.57 15.94
N ILE A 469 46.06 23.62 15.14
CA ILE A 469 45.63 23.47 13.73
C ILE A 469 46.62 24.23 12.84
N GLU A 470 47.90 23.86 12.94
CA GLU A 470 48.93 24.32 12.01
C GLU A 470 50.03 23.28 11.75
N GLN A 471 49.74 21.98 11.95
CA GLN A 471 50.69 20.89 11.66
C GLN A 471 50.15 19.76 10.77
N SER A 472 48.93 19.85 10.24
CA SER A 472 48.38 18.84 9.32
C SER A 472 48.18 19.34 7.88
N LYS A 473 48.85 20.43 7.49
CA LYS A 473 48.82 20.99 6.12
C LYS A 473 50.14 20.92 5.36
N GLU A 474 51.23 20.42 5.96
CA GLU A 474 52.53 20.31 5.28
C GLU A 474 52.92 18.88 4.82
N GLU A 475 52.20 17.82 5.20
CA GLU A 475 52.57 16.44 4.81
C GLU A 475 51.82 15.86 3.60
N VAL A 476 51.02 16.65 2.88
CA VAL A 476 50.31 16.19 1.66
C VAL A 476 50.88 16.81 0.37
N GLN A 477 51.92 17.65 0.46
CA GLN A 477 52.50 18.34 -0.70
C GLN A 477 53.84 17.79 -1.21
N GLU A 478 54.30 16.64 -0.71
CA GLU A 478 55.62 16.06 -1.07
C GLU A 478 55.59 14.68 -1.78
N GLN A 479 54.44 14.20 -2.25
CA GLN A 479 54.35 12.92 -3.00
C GLN A 479 53.74 13.01 -4.41
N GLN A 480 53.79 14.19 -5.05
CA GLN A 480 53.40 14.35 -6.47
C GLN A 480 54.50 14.95 -7.35
N GLN A 481 55.76 14.61 -7.09
CA GLN A 481 56.84 14.81 -8.05
C GLN A 481 57.73 13.56 -8.10
N HIS A 482 57.36 12.58 -8.90
CA HIS A 482 58.27 11.80 -9.77
C HIS A 482 57.49 10.70 -10.49
N SER A 483 57.77 10.54 -11.79
CA SER A 483 57.44 9.42 -12.69
C SER A 483 56.49 9.76 -13.86
N MET A 484 57.00 10.51 -14.84
CA MET A 484 56.70 10.24 -16.25
C MET A 484 57.90 9.49 -16.85
N PRO A 485 57.66 8.54 -17.78
CA PRO A 485 58.59 8.31 -18.86
C PRO A 485 57.91 8.51 -20.23
N ASP A 486 58.66 9.19 -21.10
CA ASP A 486 58.40 9.44 -22.52
C ASP A 486 58.34 8.14 -23.35
N LEU A 487 57.27 7.98 -24.14
CA LEU A 487 57.26 7.73 -25.60
C LEU A 487 55.83 7.60 -26.14
#